data_AF-A0A963ZDE1-F1
#
_entry.id   AF-A0A963ZDE1-F1
#
_cell.length_a   1.000
_cell.length_b   1.000
_cell.length_c   1.000
_cell.angle_alpha   90.00
_cell.angle_beta   90.00
_cell.angle_gamma   90.00
#
_symmetry.space_group_name_H-M   'P 1'
#
loop_
_entity.id
_entity.type
_entity.pdbx_description
1 polymer ?
#
loop_
_entity_poly.entity_id
_entity_poly.type
_entity_poly.pdbx_seq_one_letter_code
_entity_poly.pdbx_strand_id
1 'polypeptide(L)' 'MSQEVEIIRDAINVNRQNLVDAMLSHLGIEEIDEQTYQELLIMVAYADQERLKYLKALETQEVVEHFLKDKLV' A
#
# COMPACT_ATOMS: atom_id res chain seq x y z
N MET A 1 -19.94 -8.58 -3.09
CA MET A 1 -18.75 -7.84 -3.58
C MET A 1 -18.46 -8.29 -4.99
N SER A 2 -17.86 -7.46 -5.86
CA SER A 2 -17.44 -7.96 -7.18
C SER A 2 -16.18 -8.82 -7.01
N GLN A 3 -16.08 -9.88 -7.80
CA GLN A 3 -14.98 -10.84 -7.76
C GLN A 3 -13.62 -10.19 -8.07
N GLU A 4 -13.62 -9.13 -8.88
CA GLU A 4 -12.43 -8.34 -9.21
C GLU A 4 -11.84 -7.61 -7.99
N VAL A 5 -12.70 -7.09 -7.10
CA VAL A 5 -12.26 -6.40 -5.88
C VAL A 5 -11.61 -7.38 -4.90
N GLU A 6 -12.11 -8.63 -4.85
CA GLU A 6 -11.51 -9.68 -4.01
C GLU A 6 -10.13 -10.07 -4.52
N ILE A 7 -9.97 -10.27 -5.83
CA ILE A 7 -8.67 -10.58 -6.46
C ILE A 7 -7.63 -9.49 -6.16
N ILE A 8 -8.02 -8.22 -6.28
CA ILE A 8 -7.13 -7.09 -5.99
C ILE A 8 -6.75 -7.07 -4.51
N ARG A 9 -7.70 -7.33 -3.61
CA ARG A 9 -7.45 -7.37 -2.17
C ARG A 9 -6.46 -8.49 -1.81
N ASP A 10 -6.61 -9.66 -2.41
CA ASP A 10 -5.70 -10.78 -2.18
C ASP A 10 -4.30 -10.47 -2.72
N ALA A 11 -4.19 -9.88 -3.91
CA ALA A 11 -2.91 -9.44 -4.46
C ALA A 11 -2.19 -8.43 -3.57
N ILE A 12 -2.94 -7.49 -2.95
CA ILE A 12 -2.38 -6.55 -1.97
C ILE A 12 -1.85 -7.28 -0.75
N ASN A 13 -2.60 -8.24 -0.20
CA ASN A 13 -2.16 -8.99 0.98
C ASN A 13 -0.91 -9.82 0.69
N VAL A 14 -0.84 -10.49 -0.46
CA VAL A 14 0.36 -11.22 -0.90
C VAL A 14 1.55 -10.28 -1.07
N ASN A 15 1.33 -9.07 -1.62
CA ASN A 15 2.41 -8.09 -1.75
C ASN A 15 2.97 -7.66 -0.40
N ARG A 16 2.11 -7.49 0.62
CA ARG A 16 2.55 -7.15 1.99
C ARG A 16 3.38 -8.27 2.62
N GLN A 17 2.94 -9.52 2.47
CA GLN A 17 3.69 -10.68 2.92
C GLN A 17 5.08 -10.72 2.27
N ASN A 18 5.15 -10.60 0.94
CA ASN A 18 6.40 -10.55 0.21
C ASN A 18 7.33 -9.41 0.67
N LEU A 19 6.77 -8.25 1.04
CA LEU A 19 7.55 -7.13 1.56
C LEU A 19 8.14 -7.44 2.95
N VAL A 20 7.32 -7.98 3.86
CA VAL A 20 7.79 -8.38 5.19
C VAL A 20 8.87 -9.46 5.05
N ASP A 21 8.65 -10.47 4.23
CA ASP A 21 9.61 -11.55 3.98
C ASP A 21 10.93 -11.00 3.43
N ALA A 22 10.88 -10.07 2.48
CA ALA A 22 12.07 -9.42 1.92
C ALA A 22 12.83 -8.60 2.98
N MET A 23 12.13 -7.92 3.88
CA MET A 23 12.75 -7.17 4.98
C MET A 23 13.43 -8.11 5.98
N LEU A 24 12.75 -9.17 6.41
CA LEU A 24 13.31 -10.17 7.32
C LEU A 24 14.54 -10.85 6.71
N SER A 25 14.44 -11.26 5.44
CA SER A 25 15.55 -11.85 4.69
C SER A 25 16.74 -10.89 4.58
N HIS A 26 16.51 -9.61 4.27
CA HIS A 26 17.57 -8.61 4.21
C HIS A 26 18.28 -8.41 5.56
N LEU A 27 17.55 -8.52 6.66
CA LEU A 27 18.08 -8.42 8.02
C LEU A 27 18.73 -9.72 8.52
N GLY A 28 18.69 -10.80 7.73
CA GLY A 28 19.21 -12.11 8.13
C GLY A 28 18.38 -12.78 9.22
N ILE A 29 17.09 -12.43 9.33
CA ILE A 29 16.17 -13.04 10.29
C ILE A 29 15.50 -14.23 9.60
N GLU A 30 15.84 -15.43 10.05
CA GLU A 30 15.36 -16.69 9.45
C GLU A 30 14.01 -17.14 10.03
N GLU A 31 13.76 -16.89 11.31
CA GLU A 31 12.51 -17.25 11.99
C GLU A 31 12.08 -16.13 12.94
N ILE A 32 10.78 -15.83 12.92
CA ILE A 32 10.09 -15.05 13.94
C ILE A 32 8.82 -15.77 14.35
N ASP A 33 8.30 -15.45 15.53
CA ASP A 33 7.02 -15.99 15.94
C ASP A 33 5.86 -15.39 15.12
N GLU A 34 4.78 -16.16 15.01
CA GLU A 34 3.59 -15.79 14.24
C GLU A 34 3.00 -14.45 14.68
N GLN A 35 2.99 -14.16 15.99
CA GLN A 35 2.40 -12.91 16.49
C GLN A 35 3.20 -11.71 15.97
N THR A 36 4.52 -11.75 16.09
CA THR A 36 5.41 -10.70 15.53
C THR A 36 5.21 -10.55 14.02
N TYR A 37 5.09 -11.66 13.27
CA TYR A 37 4.85 -11.59 11.83
C TYR A 37 3.52 -10.89 11.49
N GLN A 38 2.44 -11.23 12.20
CA GLN A 38 1.14 -10.58 12.03
C GLN A 38 1.16 -9.10 12.40
N GLU A 39 1.88 -8.73 13.47
CA GLU A 39 2.07 -7.33 13.84
C GLU A 39 2.80 -6.53 12.75
N LEU A 40 3.84 -7.10 12.14
CA LEU A 40 4.55 -6.50 11.00
C LEU A 40 3.61 -6.28 9.79
N LEU A 41 2.77 -7.27 9.46
CA LEU A 41 1.79 -7.13 8.39
C LEU A 41 0.78 -6.01 8.67
N ILE A 42 0.33 -5.86 9.92
CA ILE A 42 -0.57 -4.77 10.34
C ILE A 42 0.13 -3.41 10.19
N MET A 43 1.39 -3.29 10.57
CA MET A 43 2.17 -2.05 10.42
C MET A 43 2.30 -1.65 8.95
N VAL A 44 2.60 -2.61 8.06
CA VAL A 44 2.65 -2.36 6.60
C VAL A 44 1.27 -1.95 6.08
N ALA A 45 0.20 -2.63 6.52
CA ALA A 45 -1.17 -2.29 6.11
C ALA A 45 -1.58 -0.87 6.54
N TYR A 46 -1.15 -0.43 7.72
CA TYR A 46 -1.35 0.95 8.18
C TYR A 46 -0.59 1.96 7.31
N ALA A 47 0.67 1.69 6.99
CA ALA A 47 1.46 2.54 6.10
C ALA A 47 0.85 2.66 4.69
N ASP A 48 0.33 1.56 4.14
CA ASP A 48 -0.41 1.56 2.87
C ASP A 48 -1.64 2.46 2.92
N GLN A 49 -2.39 2.42 4.03
CA GLN A 49 -3.60 3.23 4.19
C GLN A 49 -3.26 4.73 4.21
N GLU A 50 -2.18 5.12 4.88
CA GLU A 50 -1.70 6.50 4.85
C GLU A 50 -1.21 6.88 3.44
N ARG A 51 -0.44 6.00 2.77
CA ARG A 51 0.00 6.23 1.39
C ARG A 51 -1.18 6.47 0.45
N LEU A 52 -2.27 5.70 0.60
CA LEU A 52 -3.48 5.87 -0.22
C LEU A 52 -4.14 7.24 -0.02
N LYS A 53 -4.11 7.80 1.21
CA LYS A 53 -4.62 9.16 1.46
C LYS A 53 -3.78 10.19 0.70
N TYR A 54 -2.46 10.06 0.73
CA TYR A 54 -1.57 10.96 0.00
C TYR A 54 -1.74 10.84 -1.52
N LEU A 55 -1.87 9.63 -2.05
CA LEU A 55 -2.11 9.41 -3.48
C LEU A 55 -3.41 10.08 -3.95
N LYS A 56 -4.51 9.92 -3.21
CA LYS A 56 -5.78 10.58 -3.54
C LYS A 56 -5.67 12.11 -3.50
N ALA A 57 -4.94 12.64 -2.52
CA ALA A 57 -4.69 14.08 -2.43
C ALA A 57 -3.86 14.58 -3.62
N LEU A 58 -2.84 13.83 -4.03
CA LEU A 58 -2.02 14.12 -5.20
C LEU A 58 -2.83 14.09 -6.49
N GLU A 59 -3.60 13.02 -6.73
CA GLU A 59 -4.50 12.92 -7.90
C GLU A 59 -5.47 14.11 -7.97
N THR A 60 -6.03 14.51 -6.83
CA THR A 60 -6.93 15.67 -6.76
C THR A 60 -6.20 16.95 -7.15
N GLN A 61 -4.97 17.15 -6.66
CA GLN A 61 -4.16 18.32 -6.98
C GLN A 61 -3.77 18.35 -8.46
N GLU A 62 -3.38 17.22 -9.05
CA GLU A 62 -3.05 17.10 -10.47
C GLU A 62 -4.24 17.45 -11.36
N VAL A 63 -5.44 17.00 -11.00
CA VAL A 63 -6.68 17.37 -11.70
C VAL A 63 -6.93 18.88 -11.62
N VAL A 64 -6.82 19.48 -10.42
CA VAL A 64 -6.99 20.94 -10.24
C VAL A 64 -6.00 21.74 -11.09
N GLU A 65 -4.73 21.34 -11.08
CA GLU A 65 -3.69 22.00 -11.88
C GLU A 65 -3.96 21.91 -13.38
N HIS A 66 -4.41 20.75 -13.86
CA HIS A 66 -4.78 20.58 -15.26
C HIS A 66 -5.94 21.51 -15.64
N PHE A 67 -7.01 21.55 -14.85
CA PHE A 67 -8.14 22.45 -15.09
C PHE A 67 -7.78 23.94 -15.04
N LEU A 68 -6.89 24.35 -14.11
CA LEU A 68 -6.46 25.73 -14.00
C LEU A 68 -5.57 26.16 -15.18
N LYS A 69 -4.67 25.27 -15.63
CA LYS A 69 -3.85 25.50 -16.82
C LYS A 69 -4.71 25.62 -18.08
N ASP A 70 -5.72 24.76 -18.22
CA ASP A 70 -6.62 24.78 -19.38
C ASP A 70 -7.55 26.01 -19.42
N LYS A 71 -7.80 26.66 -18.28
CA LYS A 71 -8.61 27.91 -18.19
C LYS A 71 -7.80 29.20 -18.31
N LEU A 72 -6.48 29.13 -18.21
CA LEU A 72 -5.56 30.28 -18.36
C LEU A 72 -5.05 30.44 -19.80
N VAL A 73 -5.49 29.57 -20.72
CA VAL A 73 -5.27 29.65 -22.17
C VAL A 73 -6.54 30.17 -22.85
#